data_AF-A0A9N9MI93-F1
#
_entry.id   AF-A0A9N9MI93-F1
#
_cell.length_a   1.000
_cell.length_b   1.000
_cell.length_c   1.000
_cell.angle_alpha   90.00
_cell.angle_beta   90.00
_cell.angle_gamma   90.00
#
_symmetry.space_group_name_H-M   'P 1'
#
loop_
_entity.id
_entity.type
_entity.pdbx_description
1 polymer ?
#
loop_
_entity_poly.entity_id
_entity_poly.type
_entity_poly.pdbx_seq_one_letter_code
_entity_poly.pdbx_strand_id
1 'polypeptide(L)'
;MRKKNDTLKKSAKKKQEVFYVVKNIPRHQSCSREMLKVMRRLQGRINFMINKAPFARLIREIMQSCSQEKRITVEALEALQLIAEAYLTDLFIDANACAAHAKRVTIRPVDIKLVGTLRGVIDAGFNFR
;
A
#
# COMPACT_ATOMS: atom_id res chain seq x y z
N MET A 1 -49.44 -8.42 33.11
CA MET A 1 -47.95 -8.46 33.07
C MET A 1 -47.44 -7.55 31.94
N ARG A 2 -47.18 -6.28 32.22
CA ARG A 2 -46.59 -5.29 31.28
C ARG A 2 -45.21 -4.88 31.80
N LYS A 3 -44.16 -5.15 31.02
CA LYS A 3 -42.82 -4.50 31.09
C LYS A 3 -42.31 -4.48 29.64
N LYS A 4 -42.53 -3.43 28.84
CA LYS A 4 -41.67 -2.24 28.66
C LYS A 4 -40.20 -2.53 28.93
N ASN A 5 -39.41 -2.56 27.85
CA ASN A 5 -38.16 -1.81 27.68
C ASN A 5 -37.66 -1.99 26.23
N ASP A 6 -38.47 -1.53 25.28
CA ASP A 6 -37.97 -1.05 24.01
C ASP A 6 -37.33 0.32 24.21
N THR A 7 -36.30 0.60 23.41
CA THR A 7 -35.47 1.80 23.36
C THR A 7 -34.37 1.86 24.42
N LEU A 8 -33.12 1.63 23.97
CA LEU A 8 -32.01 2.57 24.13
C LEU A 8 -30.81 2.10 23.26
N LYS A 9 -30.76 2.71 22.07
CA LYS A 9 -29.54 3.12 21.35
C LYS A 9 -28.40 2.10 21.26
N LYS A 10 -28.33 1.40 20.12
CA LYS A 10 -27.05 1.06 19.49
C LYS A 10 -26.93 1.72 18.12
N SER A 11 -26.83 3.05 18.15
CA SER A 11 -26.20 3.80 17.05
C SER A 11 -24.70 3.70 17.28
N ALA A 12 -24.08 2.61 16.83
CA ALA A 12 -22.64 2.41 16.85
C ALA A 12 -22.13 2.44 15.42
N LYS A 13 -21.82 3.65 14.96
CA LYS A 13 -20.98 4.03 13.80
C LYS A 13 -20.65 2.87 12.85
N LYS A 14 -21.41 2.79 11.75
CA LYS A 14 -21.00 2.06 10.54
C LYS A 14 -19.73 2.73 10.01
N LYS A 15 -18.56 2.17 10.34
CA LYS A 15 -17.32 2.50 9.63
C LYS A 15 -17.51 2.03 8.19
N GLN A 16 -17.39 2.94 7.24
CA GLN A 16 -17.31 2.61 5.82
C GLN A 16 -16.05 1.77 5.61
N GLU A 17 -16.19 0.45 5.60
CA GLU A 17 -15.19 -0.40 4.98
C GLU A 17 -15.38 -0.27 3.47
N VAL A 18 -14.49 0.46 2.81
CA VAL A 18 -14.36 0.45 1.36
C VAL A 18 -13.71 -0.88 0.97
N PHE A 19 -14.45 -1.96 1.13
CA PHE A 19 -14.03 -3.30 0.74
C PHE A 19 -14.73 -3.64 -0.58
N TYR A 20 -14.00 -3.54 -1.69
CA TYR A 20 -14.52 -4.00 -2.99
C TYR A 20 -14.58 -5.52 -2.97
N VAL A 21 -15.77 -6.07 -2.74
CA VAL A 21 -16.05 -7.51 -2.83
C VAL A 21 -15.96 -7.93 -4.30
N VAL A 22 -14.84 -8.54 -4.70
CA VAL A 22 -14.71 -9.21 -6.00
C VAL A 22 -15.55 -10.50 -5.95
N LYS A 23 -16.66 -10.54 -6.70
CA LYS A 23 -17.50 -11.73 -6.87
C LYS A 23 -16.84 -12.75 -7.82
N ASN A 24 -16.80 -14.01 -7.37
CA ASN A 24 -16.61 -15.29 -8.09
C ASN A 24 -15.78 -15.28 -9.39
N ILE A 25 -14.47 -15.53 -9.24
CA ILE A 25 -13.56 -15.92 -10.32
C ILE A 25 -13.13 -17.38 -10.06
N PRO A 26 -13.13 -18.28 -11.07
CA PRO A 26 -12.76 -19.68 -10.87
C PRO A 26 -11.34 -19.81 -10.29
N ARG A 27 -11.25 -20.51 -9.15
CA ARG A 27 -10.08 -20.53 -8.28
C ARG A 27 -9.04 -21.52 -8.79
N HIS A 28 -7.91 -21.03 -9.31
CA HIS A 28 -6.66 -21.80 -9.26
C HIS A 28 -6.14 -21.76 -7.80
N GLN A 29 -6.67 -22.68 -6.99
CA GLN A 29 -6.82 -22.52 -5.54
C GLN A 29 -5.53 -22.72 -4.73
N SER A 30 -4.50 -23.36 -5.29
CA SER A 30 -3.23 -23.66 -4.63
C SER A 30 -2.32 -22.42 -4.51
N CYS A 31 -1.96 -21.79 -5.62
CA CYS A 31 -1.09 -20.60 -5.67
C CYS A 31 -1.70 -19.40 -4.93
N SER A 32 -3.01 -19.20 -5.04
CA SER A 32 -3.72 -18.14 -4.32
C SER A 32 -3.66 -18.31 -2.79
N ARG A 33 -3.71 -19.54 -2.28
CA ARG A 33 -3.68 -19.81 -0.83
C ARG A 33 -2.31 -19.54 -0.20
N GLU A 34 -1.23 -19.88 -0.90
CA GLU A 34 0.14 -19.61 -0.44
C GLU A 34 0.42 -18.12 -0.41
N MET A 35 0.01 -17.39 -1.45
CA MET A 35 0.15 -15.94 -1.51
C MET A 35 -0.60 -15.25 -0.36
N LEU A 36 -1.82 -15.67 -0.05
CA LEU A 36 -2.58 -15.15 1.09
C LEU A 36 -1.90 -15.40 2.45
N LYS A 37 -1.18 -16.51 2.61
CA LYS A 37 -0.38 -16.76 3.83
C LYS A 37 0.79 -15.80 3.91
N VAL A 38 1.47 -15.54 2.80
CA VAL A 38 2.57 -14.57 2.72
C VAL A 38 2.06 -13.17 3.05
N MET A 39 0.98 -12.72 2.41
CA MET A 39 0.38 -11.41 2.67
C MET A 39 0.06 -11.19 4.15
N ARG A 40 -0.62 -12.16 4.79
CA ARG A 40 -0.92 -12.08 6.23
C ARG A 40 0.33 -12.03 7.10
N ARG A 41 1.36 -12.82 6.75
CA ARG A 41 2.64 -12.82 7.47
C ARG A 41 3.34 -11.46 7.36
N LEU A 42 3.34 -10.84 6.17
CA LEU A 42 3.97 -9.55 5.92
C LEU A 42 3.22 -8.42 6.63
N GLN A 43 1.88 -8.41 6.58
CA GLN A 43 1.05 -7.41 7.24
C GLN A 43 1.12 -7.47 8.78
N GLY A 44 1.43 -8.64 9.36
CA GLY A 44 1.60 -8.79 10.81
C GLY A 44 3.01 -8.43 11.33
N ARG A 45 3.94 -8.05 10.44
CA ARG A 45 5.32 -7.68 10.80
C ARG A 45 5.52 -6.19 10.62
N ILE A 46 6.39 -5.61 11.45
CA ILE A 46 6.81 -4.20 11.38
C ILE A 46 8.26 -4.04 10.89
N ASN A 47 8.84 -5.11 10.35
CA ASN A 47 10.21 -5.09 9.85
C ASN A 47 10.25 -4.49 8.44
N PHE A 48 11.34 -3.80 8.11
CA PHE A 48 11.59 -3.29 6.76
C PHE A 48 11.48 -4.40 5.70
N MET A 49 10.75 -4.10 4.62
CA MET A 49 10.56 -4.97 3.47
C MET A 49 11.73 -4.90 2.50
N ILE A 50 12.38 -3.74 2.41
CA ILE A 50 13.53 -3.49 1.54
C ILE A 50 14.82 -3.73 2.34
N ASN A 51 15.80 -4.38 1.72
CA ASN A 51 17.10 -4.55 2.36
C ASN A 51 17.77 -3.18 2.58
N LYS A 52 18.29 -2.93 3.79
CA LYS A 52 18.90 -1.65 4.17
C LYS A 52 20.12 -1.29 3.30
N ALA A 53 20.94 -2.28 2.92
CA ALA A 53 22.16 -2.05 2.15
C ALA A 53 21.92 -1.47 0.73
N PRO A 54 21.06 -2.05 -0.13
CA PRO A 54 20.76 -1.44 -1.43
C PRO A 54 20.04 -0.09 -1.30
N PHE A 55 19.15 0.07 -0.32
CA PHE A 55 18.49 1.36 -0.07
C PHE A 55 19.48 2.46 0.31
N ALA A 56 20.48 2.13 1.15
CA ALA A 56 21.57 3.05 1.49
C ALA A 56 22.42 3.45 0.28
N ARG A 57 22.67 2.52 -0.65
CA ARG A 57 23.40 2.79 -1.90
C ARG A 57 22.62 3.75 -2.79
N LEU A 58 21.31 3.51 -2.96
CA LEU A 58 20.44 4.37 -3.75
C LEU A 58 20.40 5.81 -3.21
N ILE A 59 20.29 5.98 -1.88
CA ILE A 59 20.28 7.32 -1.29
C ILE A 59 21.60 8.05 -1.54
N ARG A 60 22.74 7.36 -1.44
CA ARG A 60 24.05 7.95 -1.74
C ARG A 60 24.16 8.36 -3.22
N GLU A 61 23.64 7.54 -4.13
CA GLU A 61 23.60 7.85 -5.56
C GLU A 61 22.76 9.11 -5.86
N ILE A 62 21.58 9.22 -5.23
CA ILE A 62 20.73 10.42 -5.34
C ILE A 62 21.43 11.65 -4.76
N MET A 63 22.04 11.54 -3.57
CA MET A 63 22.76 12.65 -2.95
C MET A 63 23.95 13.12 -3.78
N GLN A 64 24.68 12.19 -4.39
CA GLN A 64 25.76 12.51 -5.32
C GLN A 64 25.22 13.23 -6.57
N SER A 65 24.08 12.80 -7.11
CA SER A 65 23.41 13.47 -8.23
C SER A 65 22.96 14.89 -7.88
N CYS A 66 22.62 15.15 -6.61
CA CYS A 66 22.29 16.48 -6.09
C CYS A 66 23.52 17.33 -5.70
N SER A 67 24.74 16.86 -5.95
CA SER A 67 25.99 17.50 -5.50
C SER A 67 26.04 17.75 -3.98
N GLN A 68 25.34 16.92 -3.19
CA GLN A 68 25.28 17.03 -1.73
C GLN A 68 26.17 15.96 -1.08
N GLU A 69 27.43 16.30 -0.83
CA GLU A 69 28.37 15.43 -0.13
C GLU A 69 28.25 15.60 1.39
N LYS A 70 27.15 15.10 1.96
CA LYS A 70 26.93 15.09 3.41
C LYS A 70 26.96 13.67 3.97
N ARG A 71 27.50 13.52 5.18
CA ARG A 71 27.39 12.28 5.95
C ARG A 71 25.95 12.14 6.44
N ILE A 72 25.36 10.98 6.20
CA ILE A 72 23.99 10.64 6.65
C ILE A 72 24.11 9.85 7.95
N THR A 73 23.33 10.21 8.95
CA THR A 73 23.20 9.41 10.18
C THR A 73 22.42 8.12 9.90
N VAL A 74 22.64 7.09 10.73
CA VAL A 74 21.91 5.82 10.60
C VAL A 74 20.40 6.04 10.81
N GLU A 75 20.04 6.87 11.79
CA GLU A 75 18.64 7.22 12.09
C GLU A 75 17.95 7.93 10.92
N ALA A 76 18.63 8.86 10.25
CA ALA A 76 18.07 9.53 9.08
C ALA A 76 17.84 8.55 7.92
N LEU A 77 18.75 7.60 7.72
CA LEU A 77 18.60 6.57 6.70
C LEU A 77 17.39 5.66 6.99
N GLU A 78 17.19 5.26 8.25
CA GLU A 78 16.04 4.46 8.67
C GLU A 78 14.72 5.22 8.55
N ALA A 79 14.71 6.51 8.90
CA ALA A 79 13.55 7.38 8.75
C ALA A 79 13.14 7.52 7.27
N LEU A 80 14.11 7.74 6.38
CA LEU A 80 13.86 7.79 4.93
C LEU A 80 13.28 6.47 4.42
N GLN A 81 13.82 5.35 4.88
CA GLN A 81 13.33 4.04 4.48
C GLN A 81 11.88 3.79 4.97
N LEU A 82 11.59 4.15 6.21
CA LEU A 82 10.25 4.01 6.79
C LEU A 82 9.23 4.80 5.98
N ILE A 83 9.53 6.06 5.67
CA ILE A 83 8.62 6.93 4.89
C ILE A 83 8.44 6.38 3.48
N ALA A 84 9.52 5.93 2.82
CA ALA A 84 9.45 5.36 1.48
C ALA A 84 8.59 4.09 1.42
N GLU A 85 8.78 3.15 2.36
CA GLU A 85 8.00 1.92 2.42
C GLU A 85 6.53 2.17 2.78
N ALA A 86 6.25 3.11 3.67
CA ALA A 86 4.89 3.52 4.00
C ALA A 86 4.18 4.11 2.77
N TYR A 87 4.84 5.03 2.06
CA TYR A 87 4.30 5.63 0.84
C TYR A 87 4.01 4.58 -0.24
N LEU A 88 4.93 3.64 -0.47
CA LEU A 88 4.74 2.57 -1.43
C LEU A 88 3.58 1.64 -1.03
N THR A 89 3.44 1.33 0.25
CA THR A 89 2.33 0.50 0.76
C THR A 89 0.99 1.17 0.51
N ASP A 90 0.87 2.45 0.83
CA ASP A 90 -0.35 3.23 0.57
C ASP A 90 -0.65 3.34 -0.92
N LEU A 91 0.38 3.51 -1.76
CA LEU A 91 0.23 3.54 -3.21
C LEU A 91 -0.28 2.20 -3.75
N PHE A 92 0.21 1.07 -3.23
CA PHE A 92 -0.23 -0.26 -3.65
C PHE A 92 -1.65 -0.59 -3.18
N ILE A 93 -2.09 -0.08 -2.02
CA ILE A 93 -3.47 -0.21 -1.56
C ILE A 93 -4.42 0.45 -2.55
N ASP A 94 -4.13 1.69 -2.94
CA ASP A 94 -4.93 2.43 -3.92
C ASP A 94 -4.86 1.79 -5.31
N ALA A 95 -3.68 1.35 -5.75
CA ALA A 95 -3.52 0.69 -7.05
C ALA A 95 -4.28 -0.65 -7.10
N ASN A 96 -4.33 -1.38 -5.99
CA ASN A 96 -5.14 -2.59 -5.86
C ASN A 96 -6.65 -2.27 -5.93
N ALA A 97 -7.09 -1.17 -5.32
CA ALA A 97 -8.47 -0.70 -5.46
C ALA A 97 -8.82 -0.35 -6.92
N CYS A 98 -7.91 0.30 -7.65
CA CYS A 98 -8.07 0.57 -9.08
C CYS A 98 -8.12 -0.72 -9.92
N ALA A 99 -7.28 -1.71 -9.62
CA ALA A 99 -7.32 -3.01 -10.29
C ALA A 99 -8.65 -3.73 -10.04
N ALA A 100 -9.14 -3.72 -8.79
CA ALA A 100 -10.42 -4.30 -8.41
C ALA A 100 -11.61 -3.58 -9.08
N HIS A 101 -11.56 -2.25 -9.18
CA HIS A 101 -12.53 -1.44 -9.91
C HIS A 101 -12.66 -1.88 -11.38
N ALA A 102 -11.53 -2.23 -12.00
CA ALA A 102 -11.46 -2.78 -13.36
C ALA A 102 -11.71 -4.31 -13.43
N LYS A 103 -12.28 -4.93 -12.39
CA LYS A 103 -12.56 -6.39 -12.29
C LYS A 103 -11.34 -7.30 -12.45
N ARG A 104 -10.15 -6.81 -12.07
CA ARG A 104 -8.89 -7.57 -12.10
C ARG A 104 -8.36 -7.80 -10.68
N VAL A 105 -7.51 -8.81 -10.55
CA VAL A 105 -6.76 -9.08 -9.31
C VAL A 105 -5.29 -8.62 -9.43
N THR A 106 -4.74 -8.63 -10.65
CA THR A 106 -3.35 -8.23 -10.91
C THR A 106 -3.25 -6.72 -11.14
N ILE A 107 -2.41 -6.05 -10.34
CA ILE A 107 -2.06 -4.63 -10.48
C ILE A 107 -1.19 -4.45 -11.73
N ARG A 108 -1.44 -3.38 -12.48
CA ARG A 108 -0.68 -2.99 -13.68
C ARG A 108 -0.13 -1.56 -13.56
N PRO A 109 0.86 -1.17 -14.39
CA PRO A 109 1.39 0.20 -14.38
C PRO A 109 0.32 1.29 -14.59
N VAL A 110 -0.73 0.99 -15.37
CA VAL A 110 -1.88 1.89 -15.55
C VAL A 110 -2.63 2.20 -14.25
N ASP A 111 -2.70 1.25 -13.32
CA ASP A 111 -3.40 1.43 -12.05
C ASP A 111 -2.58 2.38 -11.15
N ILE A 112 -1.26 2.23 -11.14
CA ILE A 112 -0.33 3.11 -10.40
C ILE A 112 -0.34 4.53 -10.99
N LYS A 113 -0.29 4.65 -12.33
CA LYS A 113 -0.35 5.94 -13.01
C LYS A 113 -1.65 6.67 -12.70
N LEU A 114 -2.78 5.96 -12.74
CA LEU A 114 -4.10 6.51 -12.40
C LEU A 114 -4.11 7.06 -10.97
N VAL A 115 -3.62 6.28 -9.99
CA VAL A 115 -3.55 6.74 -8.59
C VAL A 115 -2.68 7.98 -8.46
N GLY A 116 -1.52 8.02 -9.11
CA GLY A 116 -0.65 9.19 -9.05
C GLY A 116 -1.24 10.44 -9.70
N THR A 117 -2.02 10.29 -10.78
CA THR A 117 -2.81 11.39 -11.36
C THR A 117 -3.90 11.86 -10.39
N LEU A 118 -4.64 10.94 -9.76
CA LEU A 118 -5.69 11.29 -8.79
C LEU A 118 -5.14 11.95 -7.52
N ARG A 119 -3.95 11.55 -7.08
CA ARG A 119 -3.27 12.15 -5.92
C ARG A 119 -2.61 13.51 -6.25
N GLY A 120 -2.57 13.93 -7.51
CA GLY A 120 -1.90 15.16 -7.94
C GLY A 120 -0.39 15.12 -7.77
N VAL A 121 0.21 13.93 -7.68
CA VAL A 121 1.65 13.73 -7.51
C VAL A 121 2.36 13.56 -8.86
N ILE A 122 1.63 13.16 -9.90
CA ILE A 122 2.17 12.86 -11.23
C ILE A 122 1.60 13.84 -12.26
N ASP A 123 2.30 14.95 -12.47
CA ASP A 123 2.14 15.81 -13.66
C ASP A 123 3.41 15.82 -14.56
N ALA A 124 4.45 15.06 -14.24
CA ALA A 124 5.66 15.03 -15.08
C ALA A 124 6.32 13.65 -15.17
N GLY A 125 6.30 13.05 -16.36
CA GLY A 125 7.44 12.25 -16.84
C GLY A 125 7.51 10.75 -16.55
N PHE A 126 6.69 10.15 -15.68
CA PHE A 126 6.68 8.68 -15.51
C PHE A 126 5.92 7.99 -16.67
N ASN A 127 6.54 7.95 -17.85
CA ASN A 127 6.14 7.04 -18.92
C ASN A 127 6.85 5.70 -18.70
N PHE A 128 6.12 4.73 -18.16
CA PHE A 128 6.44 3.32 -18.38
C PHE A 128 6.25 3.05 -19.88
N ARG A 129 7.32 3.19 -20.66
CA ARG A 129 7.39 2.69 -22.03
C ARG A 129 7.67 1.21 -22.01
#